data_AF-A0A3D3HUE6-F1
#
_entry.id   AF-A0A3D3HUE6-F1
#
_cell.length_a   1.000
_cell.length_b   1.000
_cell.length_c   1.000
_cell.angle_alpha   90.00
_cell.angle_beta   90.00
_cell.angle_gamma   90.00
#
_symmetry.space_group_name_H-M   'P 1'
#
loop_
_entity.id
_entity.type
_entity.pdbx_description
1 polymer ?
#
loop_
_entity_poly.entity_id
_entity_poly.type
_entity_poly.pdbx_seq_one_letter_code
_entity_poly.pdbx_strand_id
1 'polypeptide(L)' 'MAKYNPLPAHRQHLDDALEINEELQALLTPLLTAVENEADTDTHLILRAVQRIVFVQLDKLTRLDAVFKKD' A
#
# COMPACT_ATOMS: atom_id res chain seq x y z
N MET A 1 4.16 -20.51 -23.74
CA MET A 1 4.42 -19.60 -22.61
C MET A 1 4.60 -20.46 -21.37
N ALA A 2 5.72 -20.33 -20.65
CA ALA A 2 5.93 -21.07 -19.41
C ALA A 2 4.97 -20.53 -18.34
N LYS A 3 4.22 -21.43 -17.69
CA LYS A 3 3.41 -21.08 -16.51
C LYS A 3 4.36 -20.64 -15.40
N TYR A 4 4.20 -19.42 -14.91
CA TYR A 4 4.96 -18.95 -13.77
C TYR A 4 4.40 -19.68 -12.55
N ASN A 5 5.21 -20.51 -11.89
CA ASN A 5 4.80 -21.19 -10.67
C ASN A 5 5.51 -20.48 -9.51
N PRO A 6 4.91 -19.48 -8.86
CA PRO A 6 5.58 -18.75 -7.80
C PRO A 6 5.95 -19.70 -6.66
N LEU A 7 7.22 -19.68 -6.25
CA LEU A 7 7.66 -20.39 -5.06
C LEU A 7 6.83 -19.88 -3.85
N PRO A 8 6.46 -20.74 -2.89
CA PRO A 8 5.61 -20.35 -1.75
C PRO A 8 6.06 -19.07 -1.02
N ALA A 9 7.38 -18.85 -0.92
CA ALA A 9 7.95 -17.65 -0.33
C ALA A 9 7.59 -16.35 -1.09
N HIS A 10 7.46 -16.40 -2.42
CA HIS A 10 7.10 -15.22 -3.22
C HIS A 10 5.65 -14.78 -2.99
N ARG A 11 4.75 -15.73 -2.73
CA ARG A 11 3.37 -15.42 -2.36
C ARG A 11 3.30 -14.84 -0.95
N GLN A 12 4.02 -15.43 0.01
CA GLN A 12 4.07 -14.90 1.37
C GLN A 12 4.59 -13.46 1.40
N HIS A 13 5.66 -13.14 0.68
CA HIS A 13 6.14 -11.75 0.61
C HIS A 13 5.14 -10.77 0.00
N LEU A 14 4.28 -11.22 -0.91
CA LEU A 14 3.22 -10.39 -1.49
C LEU A 14 2.08 -10.17 -0.49
N ASP A 15 1.69 -11.21 0.23
CA ASP A 15 0.69 -11.13 1.30
C ASP A 15 1.17 -10.17 2.40
N ASP A 16 2.41 -10.33 2.87
CA ASP A 16 3.04 -9.43 3.85
C ASP A 16 3.05 -7.97 3.34
N ALA A 17 3.37 -7.75 2.06
CA ALA A 17 3.40 -6.41 1.48
C ALA A 17 2.01 -5.77 1.36
N LEU A 18 0.98 -6.57 1.09
CA LEU A 18 -0.42 -6.12 1.08
C LEU A 18 -0.86 -5.73 2.49
N GLU A 19 -0.61 -6.57 3.49
CA GLU A 19 -0.97 -6.31 4.89
C GLU A 19 -0.31 -5.04 5.42
N ILE A 20 1.00 -4.88 5.21
CA ILE A 20 1.74 -3.66 5.60
C ILE A 20 1.13 -2.42 4.92
N ASN A 21 0.74 -2.53 3.65
CA ASN A 21 0.16 -1.39 2.94
C ASN A 21 -1.22 -1.01 3.50
N GLU A 22 -2.06 -1.99 3.85
CA GLU A 22 -3.34 -1.76 4.51
C GLU A 22 -3.16 -1.08 5.88
N GLU A 23 -2.18 -1.53 6.68
CA GLU A 23 -1.84 -0.90 7.96
C GLU A 23 -1.37 0.55 7.78
N LEU A 24 -0.51 0.82 6.80
CA LEU A 24 -0.06 2.18 6.49
C LEU A 24 -1.23 3.10 6.14
N GLN A 25 -2.22 2.64 5.36
CA GLN A 25 -3.40 3.44 5.05
C GLN A 25 -4.27 3.70 6.28
N ALA A 26 -4.44 2.68 7.13
CA ALA A 26 -5.18 2.79 8.39
C ALA A 26 -4.54 3.80 9.34
N LEU A 27 -3.21 3.84 9.42
CA LEU A 27 -2.46 4.80 10.23
C LEU A 27 -2.43 6.21 9.63
N LEU A 28 -2.33 6.34 8.31
CA LEU A 28 -2.27 7.65 7.65
C LEU A 28 -3.58 8.45 7.77
N THR A 29 -4.72 7.77 7.84
CA THR A 29 -6.03 8.42 7.96
C THR A 29 -6.17 9.28 9.22
N PRO A 30 -5.98 8.77 10.45
CA PRO A 30 -6.02 9.59 11.66
C PRO A 30 -4.86 10.59 11.73
N LEU A 31 -3.68 10.27 11.18
CA LEU A 31 -2.56 11.22 11.14
C LEU A 31 -2.89 12.44 10.27
N LEU A 32 -3.55 12.24 9.12
CA LEU A 32 -4.00 13.34 8.28
C LEU A 32 -4.98 14.25 8.99
N THR A 33 -5.95 13.66 9.72
CA THR A 33 -6.90 14.42 10.52
C THR A 33 -6.20 15.22 11.63
N ALA A 34 -5.22 14.64 12.32
CA ALA A 34 -4.48 15.34 13.37
C ALA A 34 -3.66 16.51 12.76
N VAL A 35 -2.94 16.25 11.68
CA VAL A 35 -2.08 17.24 11.01
C VAL A 35 -2.89 18.36 10.36
N GLU A 36 -4.07 18.09 9.80
CA GLU A 36 -4.97 19.14 9.27
C GLU A 36 -5.41 20.15 10.34
N ASN A 37 -5.57 19.69 11.58
CA ASN A 37 -6.02 20.53 12.69
C ASN A 37 -4.88 21.26 13.43
N GLU A 38 -3.68 20.66 13.48
CA GLU A 38 -2.62 21.08 14.41
C GLU A 38 -1.31 21.53 13.73
N ALA A 39 -1.09 21.19 12.46
CA ALA A 39 0.17 21.46 11.77
C ALA A 39 0.04 22.56 10.70
N ASP A 40 1.20 23.00 10.18
CA ASP A 40 1.24 23.90 9.05
C ASP A 40 0.76 23.22 7.74
N THR A 41 0.40 24.05 6.76
CA THR A 41 -0.14 23.58 5.49
C THR A 41 0.84 22.71 4.72
N ASP A 42 2.15 22.97 4.77
CA ASP A 42 3.13 22.19 4.03
C ASP A 42 3.22 20.76 4.60
N THR A 43 3.21 20.63 5.93
CA THR A 43 3.17 19.33 6.62
C THR A 43 1.92 18.53 6.24
N HIS A 44 0.75 19.16 6.21
CA HIS A 44 -0.49 18.51 5.74
C HIS A 44 -0.39 18.04 4.28
N LEU A 45 0.14 18.89 3.39
CA LEU A 45 0.28 18.57 1.97
C LEU A 45 1.28 17.43 1.72
N ILE A 46 2.40 17.40 2.46
CA ILE A 46 3.38 16.30 2.40
C ILE A 46 2.71 14.99 2.82
N LEU A 47 2.01 14.98 3.95
CA LEU A 47 1.37 13.76 4.44
C LEU A 47 0.26 13.27 3.49
N ARG A 48 -0.47 14.20 2.86
CA ARG A 48 -1.47 13.88 1.84
C ARG A 48 -0.83 13.29 0.58
N ALA A 49 0.37 13.73 0.22
CA ALA A 49 1.15 13.12 -0.86
C ALA A 49 1.58 11.69 -0.50
N VAL A 50 2.04 11.46 0.73
CA VAL A 50 2.38 10.11 1.23
C VAL A 50 1.16 9.18 1.16
N GLN A 51 -0.01 9.63 1.62
CA GLN A 51 -1.26 8.87 1.49
C GLN A 51 -1.52 8.45 0.04
N ARG A 52 -1.43 9.39 -0.92
CA ARG A 52 -1.61 9.07 -2.34
C ARG A 52 -0.62 8.02 -2.85
N ILE A 53 0.64 8.07 -2.41
CA ILE A 53 1.66 7.08 -2.79
C ILE A 53 1.29 5.68 -2.28
N VAL A 54 0.86 5.57 -1.01
CA VAL A 54 0.46 4.30 -0.40
C VAL A 54 -0.76 3.70 -1.12
N PHE A 55 -1.77 4.49 -1.45
CA PHE A 55 -2.93 4.02 -2.24
C PHE A 55 -2.54 3.53 -3.63
N VAL A 56 -1.62 4.23 -4.31
CA VAL A 56 -1.12 3.77 -5.62
C VAL A 56 -0.32 2.46 -5.47
N GLN A 57 0.47 2.32 -4.41
CA GLN A 57 1.17 1.08 -4.13
C GLN A 57 0.19 -0.09 -3.92
N LEU A 58 -0.92 0.12 -3.22
CA LEU A 58 -1.97 -0.90 -3.08
C LEU A 58 -2.51 -1.34 -4.44
N ASP A 59 -2.88 -0.41 -5.33
CA ASP A 59 -3.34 -0.75 -6.69
C ASP A 59 -2.32 -1.63 -7.43
N LYS A 60 -1.01 -1.36 -7.27
CA LYS A 60 0.04 -2.18 -7.90
C LYS A 60 0.16 -3.56 -7.28
N LEU A 61 0.14 -3.66 -5.95
CA LEU A 61 0.22 -4.93 -5.23
C LEU A 61 -1.01 -5.80 -5.53
N THR A 62 -2.21 -5.24 -5.53
CA THR A 62 -3.45 -5.96 -5.86
C THR A 62 -3.44 -6.48 -7.31
N ARG A 63 -2.91 -5.69 -8.26
CA ARG A 63 -2.73 -6.16 -9.65
C ARG A 63 -1.71 -7.30 -9.74
N LEU A 64 -0.64 -7.24 -8.94
CA LEU A 64 0.36 -8.30 -8.87
C LEU A 64 -0.23 -9.57 -8.27
N ASP A 65 -1.02 -9.46 -7.20
CA ASP A 65 -1.73 -10.58 -6.57
C ASP A 65 -2.70 -11.26 -7.54
N ALA A 66 -3.41 -10.48 -8.36
CA ALA A 66 -4.27 -11.01 -9.41
C ALA A 66 -3.51 -11.82 -10.48
N VAL A 67 -2.22 -11.53 -10.72
CA VAL A 67 -1.36 -12.35 -11.59
C VAL A 67 -1.00 -13.64 -10.88
N PHE A 68 -0.58 -13.56 -9.60
CA PHE A 68 -0.23 -14.73 -8.80
C PHE A 68 -1.40 -15.70 -8.55
N LYS A 69 -2.65 -15.21 -8.55
CA LYS A 69 -3.87 -16.03 -8.40
C LYS A 69 -4.36 -16.69 -9.69
N LYS A 70 -3.85 -16.27 -10.86
CA LYS A 70 -4.27 -16.79 -12.18
C LYS A 70 -3.45 -18.01 -12.65
N ASP A 71 -2.40 -18.38 -11.94
CA ASP A 71 -1.60 -19.60 -12.15
C ASP A 71 -2.06 -20.74 -11.22
#